data_AF-A0A387B7W5-F1
#
_entry.id   AF-A0A387B7W5-F1
#
_cell.length_a   1.000
_cell.length_b   1.000
_cell.length_c   1.000
_cell.angle_alpha   90.00
_cell.angle_beta   90.00
_cell.angle_gamma   90.00
#
_symmetry.space_group_name_H-M   'P 1'
#
loop_
_entity.id
_entity.type
_entity.pdbx_description
1 polymer ?
#
loop_
_entity_poly.entity_id
_entity_poly.type
_entity_poly.pdbx_seq_one_letter_code
_entity_poly.pdbx_strand_id
1 'polypeptide(L)'
;MITASVIRALAASLPAGVRERYREEWLADAAAAPEAGLSPWSVVGGAFGVALRIDREDPAVSGLPAGRLAYRRTRIALAGAATVLLLLLASFWWSAWTELDGRGELGLAGIAWLGRLILGAAAIVGVVALVSLVGAVRALARARSWRVGVVGLVGAAVALGVLVALAIAAFIPAFGLLLVLPALFVPVILLTIGDPRPQGPALRVGARFGIALASAGAVLAIVTGSLLHVFVWNPLARMPGMTLDEIYAGLAAAGELPSPVIAYLYAGFWALFALVLLVVALVPPRGIRHLLTARRLAGIGVLGVALAAAGEWFLGFGMGMGMADAFATSGADAAVSGLVITLVGIAAAIAAALVGLLPSRRIPATGEMQEIPTASRP
;
A
#
# COMPACT_ATOMS: atom_id res chain seq x y z
N MET A 1 24.56 7.41 -28.60
CA MET A 1 23.18 7.05 -28.19
C MET A 1 23.11 6.51 -26.76
N ILE A 2 23.88 5.49 -26.38
CA ILE A 2 23.86 4.90 -25.02
C ILE A 2 24.12 5.95 -23.92
N THR A 3 25.18 6.76 -24.07
CA THR A 3 25.55 7.81 -23.12
C THR A 3 24.39 8.79 -22.84
N ALA A 4 23.71 9.26 -23.89
CA ALA A 4 22.58 10.17 -23.76
C ALA A 4 21.40 9.53 -23.01
N SER A 5 21.12 8.25 -23.24
CA SER A 5 20.09 7.50 -22.51
C SER A 5 20.43 7.37 -21.03
N VAL A 6 21.71 7.09 -20.70
CA VAL A 6 22.18 7.02 -19.31
C VAL A 6 22.07 8.38 -18.62
N ILE A 7 22.48 9.46 -19.29
CA ILE A 7 22.35 10.83 -18.76
C ILE A 7 20.89 11.18 -18.50
N ARG A 8 19.97 10.85 -19.41
CA ARG A 8 18.53 11.05 -19.20
C ARG A 8 18.01 10.26 -17.98
N ALA A 9 18.49 9.04 -17.78
CA ALA A 9 18.13 8.23 -16.60
C ALA A 9 18.67 8.84 -15.30
N LEU A 10 19.93 9.31 -15.30
CA LEU A 10 20.54 9.99 -14.15
C LEU A 10 19.80 11.30 -13.84
N ALA A 11 19.52 12.12 -14.84
CA ALA A 11 18.76 13.35 -14.66
C ALA A 11 17.34 13.07 -14.14
N ALA A 12 16.67 12.01 -14.61
CA ALA A 12 15.36 11.61 -14.10
C ALA A 12 15.37 11.24 -12.61
N SER A 13 16.52 10.81 -12.07
CA SER A 13 16.73 10.55 -10.64
C SER A 13 16.88 11.84 -9.80
N LEU A 14 17.19 12.97 -10.43
CA LEU A 14 17.35 14.25 -9.76
C LEU A 14 16.01 14.85 -9.31
N PRO A 15 16.04 15.71 -8.26
CA PRO A 15 14.88 16.48 -7.85
C PRO A 15 14.34 17.37 -8.98
N ALA A 16 13.02 17.58 -8.97
CA ALA A 16 12.34 18.25 -10.08
C ALA A 16 12.84 19.69 -10.33
N GLY A 17 13.25 20.41 -9.29
CA GLY A 17 13.72 21.80 -9.40
C GLY A 17 15.00 21.98 -10.24
N VAL A 18 15.85 20.96 -10.31
CA VAL A 18 17.14 21.03 -11.04
C VAL A 18 17.26 20.03 -12.18
N ARG A 19 16.31 19.10 -12.29
CA ARG A 19 16.34 17.99 -13.25
C ARG A 19 16.56 18.44 -14.68
N GLU A 20 15.76 19.41 -15.14
CA GLU A 20 15.78 19.82 -16.54
C GLU A 20 17.07 20.54 -16.88
N ARG A 21 17.47 21.47 -16.02
CA ARG A 21 18.75 22.17 -16.10
C ARG A 21 19.93 21.20 -16.20
N TYR A 22 20.08 20.26 -15.26
CA TYR A 22 21.18 19.28 -15.31
C TYR A 22 21.07 18.33 -16.50
N ARG A 23 19.86 18.00 -16.96
CA ARG A 23 19.68 17.19 -18.16
C ARG A 23 20.25 17.90 -19.38
N GLU A 24 19.92 19.17 -19.54
CA GLU A 24 20.40 20.00 -20.65
C GLU A 24 21.92 20.21 -20.57
N GLU A 25 22.43 20.61 -19.40
CA GLU A 25 23.87 20.81 -19.15
C GLU A 25 24.65 19.52 -19.44
N TRP A 26 24.28 18.38 -18.86
CA TRP A 26 25.02 17.12 -19.06
C TRP A 26 24.94 16.59 -20.49
N LEU A 27 23.82 16.79 -21.19
CA LEU A 27 23.71 16.39 -22.60
C LEU A 27 24.58 17.27 -23.50
N ALA A 28 24.66 18.57 -23.21
CA ALA A 28 25.55 19.49 -23.91
C ALA A 28 27.02 19.13 -23.64
N ASP A 29 27.39 18.90 -22.37
CA ASP A 29 28.75 18.50 -21.98
C ASP A 29 29.17 17.19 -22.64
N ALA A 30 28.26 16.20 -22.67
CA ALA A 30 28.54 14.91 -23.32
C ALA A 30 28.67 15.03 -24.84
N ALA A 31 27.99 15.99 -25.47
CA ALA A 31 28.12 16.26 -26.90
C ALA A 31 29.43 16.98 -27.22
N ALA A 32 29.88 17.90 -26.36
CA ALA A 32 31.14 18.65 -26.53
C ALA A 32 32.39 17.88 -26.06
N ALA A 33 32.24 16.83 -25.26
CA ALA A 33 33.37 16.04 -24.72
C ALA A 33 34.40 15.59 -25.77
N PRO A 34 34.03 15.09 -26.97
CA PRO A 34 34.99 14.70 -28.00
C PRO A 34 35.85 15.86 -28.51
N GLU A 35 35.29 17.07 -28.62
CA GLU A 35 36.02 18.28 -29.06
C GLU A 35 37.09 18.69 -28.04
N ALA A 36 36.83 18.39 -26.75
CA ALA A 36 37.78 18.61 -25.66
C ALA A 36 38.76 17.43 -25.45
N GLY A 37 38.75 16.40 -26.32
CA GLY A 37 39.57 15.20 -26.15
C GLY A 37 39.18 14.33 -24.96
N LEU A 38 37.96 14.48 -24.43
CA LEU A 38 37.44 13.72 -23.30
C LEU A 38 36.48 12.62 -23.75
N SER A 39 36.43 11.54 -22.99
CA SER A 39 35.41 10.51 -23.18
C SER A 39 34.05 10.99 -22.67
N PRO A 40 32.95 10.86 -23.44
CA PRO A 40 31.59 11.13 -22.95
C PRO A 40 31.21 10.32 -21.70
N TRP A 41 31.88 9.19 -21.44
CA TRP A 41 31.69 8.41 -20.22
C TRP A 41 32.24 9.11 -18.97
N SER A 42 33.23 9.98 -19.10
CA SER A 42 33.70 10.82 -17.99
C SER A 42 32.60 11.78 -17.52
N VAL A 43 31.81 12.33 -18.45
CA VAL A 43 30.64 13.15 -18.13
C VAL A 43 29.57 12.33 -17.41
N VAL A 44 29.33 11.08 -17.83
CA VAL A 44 28.42 10.16 -17.12
C VAL A 44 28.90 9.89 -15.69
N GLY A 45 30.21 9.65 -15.50
CA GLY A 45 30.80 9.47 -14.17
C GLY A 45 30.63 10.69 -13.28
N GLY A 46 30.86 11.88 -13.83
CA GLY A 46 30.61 13.16 -13.15
C GLY A 46 29.14 13.35 -12.78
N ALA A 47 28.24 13.14 -13.73
CA ALA A 47 26.78 13.22 -13.53
C ALA A 47 26.30 12.25 -12.45
N PHE A 48 26.82 11.01 -12.44
CA PHE A 48 26.52 10.03 -11.40
C PHE A 48 27.01 10.49 -10.02
N GLY A 49 28.24 11.01 -9.93
CA GLY A 49 28.80 11.58 -8.70
C GLY A 49 27.96 12.73 -8.15
N VAL A 50 27.52 13.65 -9.02
CA VAL A 50 26.60 14.74 -8.65
C VAL A 50 25.26 14.17 -8.18
N ALA A 51 24.67 13.22 -8.90
CA ALA A 51 23.38 12.62 -8.54
C ALA A 51 23.39 11.93 -7.16
N LEU A 52 24.54 11.40 -6.73
CA LEU A 52 24.75 10.80 -5.41
C LEU A 52 24.97 11.83 -4.30
N ARG A 53 25.67 12.94 -4.58
CA ARG A 53 26.08 13.93 -3.55
C ARG A 53 25.13 15.11 -3.40
N ILE A 54 24.26 15.35 -4.39
CA ILE A 54 23.38 16.51 -4.39
C ILE A 54 22.51 16.54 -3.12
N ASP A 55 22.45 17.69 -2.45
CA ASP A 55 21.60 17.85 -1.27
C ASP A 55 20.13 17.88 -1.69
N ARG A 56 19.49 16.71 -1.71
CA ARG A 56 18.08 16.54 -2.05
C ARG A 56 17.13 17.14 -1.01
N GLU A 57 17.66 17.62 0.11
CA GLU A 57 16.92 18.25 1.20
C GLU A 57 16.99 19.78 1.14
N ASP A 58 17.81 20.34 0.24
CA ASP A 58 17.85 21.77 -0.03
C ASP A 58 16.58 22.20 -0.80
N PRO A 59 15.79 23.17 -0.30
CA PRO A 59 14.68 23.76 -1.03
C PRO A 59 15.04 24.27 -2.43
N ALA A 60 16.25 24.83 -2.61
CA ALA A 60 16.71 25.33 -3.89
C ALA A 60 16.89 24.20 -4.91
N VAL A 61 17.40 23.05 -4.48
CA VAL A 61 17.56 21.86 -5.33
C VAL A 61 16.21 21.18 -5.58
N SER A 62 15.41 21.03 -4.52
CA SER A 62 14.16 20.27 -4.59
C SER A 62 13.02 21.02 -5.28
N GLY A 63 13.08 22.35 -5.31
CA GLY A 63 12.00 23.23 -5.76
C GLY A 63 10.80 23.22 -4.81
N LEU A 64 10.97 22.77 -3.56
CA LEU A 64 9.90 22.64 -2.58
C LEU A 64 10.29 23.30 -1.24
N PRO A 65 9.39 24.02 -0.58
CA PRO A 65 9.60 24.45 0.81
C PRO A 65 9.88 23.25 1.72
N ALA A 66 10.81 23.41 2.68
CA ALA A 66 11.26 22.35 3.58
C ALA A 66 10.10 21.59 4.25
N GLY A 67 9.06 22.29 4.68
CA GLY A 67 7.86 21.68 5.26
C GLY A 67 7.09 20.76 4.31
N ARG A 68 6.93 21.14 3.04
CA ARG A 68 6.28 20.31 2.01
C ARG A 68 7.16 19.11 1.65
N LEU A 69 8.47 19.30 1.63
CA LEU A 69 9.43 18.22 1.39
C LEU A 69 9.39 17.18 2.53
N ALA A 70 9.41 17.63 3.79
CA ALA A 70 9.29 16.77 4.96
C ALA A 70 8.00 15.95 4.89
N TYR A 71 6.85 16.59 4.68
CA TYR A 71 5.56 15.92 4.55
C TYR A 71 5.55 14.88 3.42
N ARG A 72 6.11 15.23 2.25
CA ARG A 72 6.23 14.31 1.10
C ARG A 72 7.04 13.07 1.46
N ARG A 73 8.16 13.25 2.17
CA ARG A 73 9.07 12.18 2.58
C ARG A 73 8.44 11.30 3.65
N THR A 74 7.78 11.88 4.65
CA THR A 74 7.00 11.14 5.67
C THR A 74 5.96 10.24 5.01
N ARG A 75 5.24 10.75 4.01
CA ARG A 75 4.25 9.95 3.26
C ARG A 75 4.86 8.77 2.50
N ILE A 76 6.02 8.96 1.88
CA ILE A 76 6.75 7.84 1.23
C ILE A 76 7.21 6.84 2.28
N ALA A 77 7.74 7.31 3.41
CA ALA A 77 8.18 6.45 4.50
C ALA A 77 7.03 5.61 5.06
N LEU A 78 5.87 6.21 5.31
CA LEU A 78 4.66 5.51 5.77
C LEU A 78 4.14 4.51 4.73
N ALA A 79 4.13 4.88 3.44
CA ALA A 79 3.75 3.97 2.36
C ALA A 79 4.67 2.75 2.29
N GLY A 80 5.98 2.99 2.39
CA GLY A 80 6.99 1.94 2.38
C GLY A 80 6.86 1.05 3.61
N ALA A 81 6.77 1.62 4.81
CA ALA A 81 6.62 0.86 6.05
C ALA A 81 5.36 -0.02 6.06
N ALA A 82 4.20 0.52 5.63
CA ALA A 82 2.98 -0.26 5.48
C ALA A 82 3.13 -1.38 4.44
N THR A 83 3.81 -1.12 3.33
CA THR A 83 4.07 -2.15 2.31
C THR A 83 4.98 -3.25 2.85
N VAL A 84 6.04 -2.91 3.59
CA VAL A 84 6.90 -3.90 4.26
C VAL A 84 6.10 -4.76 5.22
N LEU A 85 5.25 -4.16 6.05
CA LEU A 85 4.38 -4.91 6.96
C LEU A 85 3.53 -5.94 6.25
N LEU A 86 2.87 -5.50 5.18
CA LEU A 86 1.96 -6.33 4.42
C LEU A 86 2.71 -7.43 3.65
N LEU A 87 3.91 -7.16 3.14
CA LEU A 87 4.75 -8.19 2.51
C LEU A 87 5.24 -9.22 3.54
N LEU A 88 5.65 -8.80 4.74
CA LEU A 88 6.04 -9.73 5.80
C LEU A 88 4.85 -10.58 6.25
N LEU A 89 3.66 -9.98 6.34
CA LEU A 89 2.42 -10.69 6.62
C LEU A 89 2.09 -11.72 5.51
N ALA A 90 2.25 -11.36 4.23
CA ALA A 90 2.10 -12.31 3.13
C ALA A 90 3.09 -13.46 3.22
N SER A 91 4.36 -13.16 3.54
CA SER A 91 5.38 -14.19 3.73
C SER A 91 5.02 -15.14 4.88
N PHE A 92 4.48 -14.61 5.98
CA PHE A 92 4.03 -15.40 7.12
C PHE A 92 2.88 -16.34 6.73
N TRP A 93 1.81 -15.82 6.11
CA TRP A 93 0.68 -16.63 5.68
C TRP A 93 1.05 -17.66 4.62
N TRP A 94 1.94 -17.29 3.70
CA TRP A 94 2.49 -18.22 2.72
C TRP A 94 3.24 -19.36 3.40
N SER A 95 4.13 -19.07 4.35
CA SER A 95 4.88 -20.09 5.11
C SER A 95 3.93 -21.00 5.89
N ALA A 96 3.00 -20.40 6.63
CA ALA A 96 2.03 -21.13 7.45
C ALA A 96 1.21 -22.12 6.61
N TRP A 97 0.72 -21.69 5.44
CA TRP A 97 -0.03 -22.55 4.55
C TRP A 97 0.83 -23.71 4.01
N THR A 98 2.08 -23.43 3.64
CA THR A 98 2.98 -24.42 3.04
C THR A 98 3.55 -25.43 4.04
N GLU A 99 3.66 -25.06 5.32
CA GLU A 99 4.08 -25.97 6.39
C GLU A 99 2.92 -26.84 6.89
N LEU A 100 1.69 -26.31 6.89
CA LEU A 100 0.49 -27.01 7.37
C LEU A 100 -0.06 -28.06 6.40
N ASP A 101 0.22 -27.96 5.09
CA ASP A 101 -0.41 -28.84 4.11
C ASP A 101 -0.03 -30.32 4.29
N GLY A 102 1.05 -30.68 5.03
CA GLY A 102 1.32 -32.05 5.52
C GLY A 102 1.40 -33.18 4.47
N ARG A 103 1.14 -32.87 3.20
CA ARG A 103 0.97 -33.79 2.06
C ARG A 103 2.23 -33.89 1.20
N GLY A 104 3.38 -33.42 1.67
CA GLY A 104 4.72 -33.79 1.16
C GLY A 104 5.05 -33.55 -0.32
N GLU A 105 4.13 -33.09 -1.17
CA GLU A 105 4.27 -33.21 -2.64
C GLU A 105 4.48 -31.89 -3.39
N LEU A 106 4.29 -30.73 -2.76
CA LEU A 106 4.72 -29.47 -3.36
C LEU A 106 6.20 -29.23 -3.06
N GLY A 107 7.05 -29.50 -4.05
CA GLY A 107 8.51 -29.41 -3.93
C GLY A 107 8.97 -28.13 -3.23
N LEU A 108 9.58 -28.32 -2.05
CA LEU A 108 10.09 -27.27 -1.14
C LEU A 108 10.89 -26.17 -1.87
N ALA A 109 11.52 -26.49 -3.00
CA ALA A 109 12.33 -25.57 -3.80
C ALA A 109 11.52 -24.43 -4.47
N GLY A 110 10.32 -24.71 -5.00
CA GLY A 110 9.50 -23.71 -5.71
C GLY A 110 8.80 -22.76 -4.73
N ILE A 111 8.27 -23.31 -3.64
CA ILE A 111 7.64 -22.58 -2.55
C ILE A 111 8.64 -21.65 -1.84
N ALA A 112 9.89 -22.10 -1.66
CA ALA A 112 10.96 -21.30 -1.06
C ALA A 112 11.42 -20.12 -1.93
N TRP A 113 11.20 -20.12 -3.25
CA TRP A 113 11.54 -18.94 -4.06
C TRP A 113 10.60 -17.79 -3.73
N LEU A 114 9.28 -18.04 -3.64
CA LEU A 114 8.31 -16.96 -3.56
C LEU A 114 8.44 -16.22 -2.24
N GLY A 115 8.60 -16.95 -1.14
CA GLY A 115 8.95 -16.38 0.17
C GLY A 115 10.21 -15.52 0.11
N ARG A 116 11.29 -16.01 -0.52
CA ARG A 116 12.54 -15.23 -0.70
C ARG A 116 12.35 -13.98 -1.55
N LEU A 117 11.53 -14.03 -2.61
CA LEU A 117 11.21 -12.86 -3.42
C LEU A 117 10.40 -11.82 -2.62
N ILE A 118 9.42 -12.27 -1.82
CA ILE A 118 8.63 -11.39 -0.96
C ILE A 118 9.53 -10.71 0.08
N LEU A 119 10.42 -11.46 0.73
CA LEU A 119 11.39 -10.93 1.69
C LEU A 119 12.40 -9.97 1.04
N GLY A 120 12.90 -10.30 -0.16
CA GLY A 120 13.77 -9.42 -0.93
C GLY A 120 13.08 -8.10 -1.31
N ALA A 121 11.83 -8.16 -1.75
CA ALA A 121 11.02 -6.98 -2.03
C ALA A 121 10.78 -6.15 -0.75
N ALA A 122 10.46 -6.81 0.37
CA ALA A 122 10.27 -6.15 1.66
C ALA A 122 11.55 -5.43 2.12
N ALA A 123 12.73 -6.05 1.97
CA ALA A 123 14.00 -5.44 2.31
C ALA A 123 14.28 -4.18 1.46
N ILE A 124 14.09 -4.25 0.13
CA ILE A 124 14.28 -3.12 -0.77
C ILE A 124 13.33 -1.96 -0.41
N VAL A 125 12.05 -2.25 -0.22
CA VAL A 125 11.05 -1.24 0.15
C VAL A 125 11.35 -0.67 1.54
N GLY A 126 11.83 -1.48 2.48
CA GLY A 126 12.25 -1.06 3.81
C GLY A 126 13.40 -0.06 3.78
N VAL A 127 14.42 -0.30 2.96
CA VAL A 127 15.52 0.66 2.75
C VAL A 127 14.99 1.99 2.20
N VAL A 128 14.08 1.95 1.21
CA VAL A 128 13.46 3.16 0.66
C VAL A 128 12.65 3.91 1.72
N ALA A 129 11.92 3.19 2.57
CA ALA A 129 11.14 3.76 3.67
C ALA A 129 12.04 4.44 4.70
N LEU A 130 13.12 3.79 5.12
CA LEU A 130 14.11 4.31 6.07
C LEU A 130 14.81 5.56 5.54
N VAL A 131 15.32 5.51 4.30
CA VAL A 131 15.96 6.67 3.65
C VAL A 131 14.97 7.84 3.55
N SER A 132 13.70 7.56 3.25
CA SER A 132 12.66 8.58 3.21
C SER A 132 12.35 9.16 4.60
N LEU A 133 12.35 8.33 5.64
CA LEU A 133 12.14 8.77 7.02
C LEU A 133 13.29 9.68 7.49
N VAL A 134 14.53 9.30 7.26
CA VAL A 134 15.71 10.13 7.57
C VAL A 134 15.63 11.48 6.86
N GLY A 135 15.32 11.48 5.56
CA GLY A 135 15.13 12.71 4.80
C GLY A 135 13.95 13.56 5.29
N ALA A 136 12.89 12.94 5.80
CA ALA A 136 11.77 13.65 6.42
C ALA A 136 12.20 14.37 7.70
N VAL A 137 12.91 13.67 8.59
CA VAL A 137 13.41 14.22 9.86
C VAL A 137 14.36 15.39 9.61
N ARG A 138 15.30 15.26 8.67
CA ARG A 138 16.24 16.34 8.33
C ARG A 138 15.54 17.54 7.70
N ALA A 139 14.61 17.32 6.77
CA ALA A 139 13.80 18.40 6.21
C ALA A 139 12.95 19.11 7.28
N LEU A 140 12.45 18.38 8.27
CA LEU A 140 11.71 18.92 9.41
C LEU A 140 12.60 19.77 10.32
N ALA A 141 13.83 19.31 10.61
CA ALA A 141 14.81 20.05 11.40
C ALA A 141 15.19 21.39 10.75
N ARG A 142 15.16 21.47 9.41
CA ARG A 142 15.38 22.71 8.65
C ARG A 142 14.14 23.60 8.58
N ALA A 143 12.95 23.07 8.83
CA ALA A 143 11.71 23.83 8.76
C ALA A 143 11.57 24.71 10.02
N ARG A 144 11.76 26.02 9.87
CA ARG A 144 11.69 27.01 10.96
C ARG A 144 10.27 27.19 11.56
N SER A 145 9.25 26.55 11.00
CA SER A 145 7.84 26.70 11.42
C SER A 145 7.40 25.60 12.39
N TRP A 146 7.08 26.00 13.63
CA TRP A 146 6.56 25.14 14.71
C TRP A 146 5.38 24.23 14.29
N ARG A 147 4.37 24.77 13.59
CA ARG A 147 3.15 24.01 13.22
C ARG A 147 3.42 22.85 12.25
N VAL A 148 4.37 23.03 11.33
CA VAL A 148 4.77 21.96 10.39
C VAL A 148 5.65 20.92 11.09
N GLY A 149 6.42 21.37 12.08
CA GLY A 149 7.16 20.54 13.04
C GLY A 149 6.29 19.44 13.65
N VAL A 150 5.17 19.81 14.28
CA VAL A 150 4.33 18.85 15.03
C VAL A 150 3.75 17.75 14.14
N VAL A 151 3.10 18.10 13.03
CA VAL A 151 2.48 17.09 12.13
C VAL A 151 3.55 16.18 11.50
N GLY A 152 4.69 16.74 11.11
CA GLY A 152 5.81 15.96 10.57
C GLY A 152 6.40 15.01 11.61
N LEU A 153 6.54 15.46 12.86
CA LEU A 153 7.10 14.68 13.95
C LEU A 153 6.16 13.55 14.39
N VAL A 154 4.86 13.81 14.48
CA VAL A 154 3.85 12.76 14.73
C VAL A 154 3.89 11.72 13.60
N GLY A 155 3.92 12.15 12.34
CA GLY A 155 4.01 11.22 11.21
C GLY A 155 5.31 10.40 11.20
N ALA A 156 6.43 11.01 11.57
CA ALA A 156 7.72 10.31 11.70
C ALA A 156 7.72 9.32 12.88
N ALA A 157 7.15 9.71 14.02
CA ALA A 157 6.99 8.84 15.18
C ALA A 157 6.08 7.64 14.89
N VAL A 158 4.97 7.86 14.16
CA VAL A 158 4.10 6.77 13.69
C VAL A 158 4.86 5.85 12.73
N ALA A 159 5.60 6.40 11.76
CA ALA A 159 6.39 5.58 10.84
C ALA A 159 7.44 4.73 11.57
N LEU A 160 8.14 5.33 12.54
CA LEU A 160 9.11 4.62 13.37
C LEU A 160 8.41 3.56 14.24
N GLY A 161 7.29 3.90 14.87
CA GLY A 161 6.49 2.98 15.67
C GLY A 161 6.03 1.77 14.86
N VAL A 162 5.61 1.97 13.60
CA VAL A 162 5.28 0.88 12.67
C VAL A 162 6.52 0.03 12.37
N LEU A 163 7.68 0.63 12.11
CA LEU A 163 8.93 -0.11 11.85
C LEU A 163 9.41 -0.90 13.08
N VAL A 164 9.23 -0.37 14.28
CA VAL A 164 9.56 -1.07 15.53
C VAL A 164 8.56 -2.19 15.79
N ALA A 165 7.27 -1.93 15.63
CA ALA A 165 6.21 -2.94 15.72
C ALA A 165 6.44 -4.07 14.70
N LEU A 166 6.97 -3.75 13.52
CA LEU A 166 7.39 -4.72 12.52
C LEU A 166 8.53 -5.61 12.97
N ALA A 167 9.58 -5.00 13.53
CA ALA A 167 10.69 -5.75 14.09
C ALA A 167 10.18 -6.69 15.19
N ILE A 168 9.31 -6.22 16.08
CA ILE A 168 8.72 -7.04 17.15
C ILE A 168 7.83 -8.16 16.58
N ALA A 169 6.95 -7.85 15.62
CA ALA A 169 6.05 -8.83 15.01
C ALA A 169 6.81 -9.94 14.27
N ALA A 170 7.99 -9.64 13.71
CA ALA A 170 8.87 -10.65 13.12
C ALA A 170 9.39 -11.67 14.16
N PHE A 171 9.45 -11.29 15.45
CA PHE A 171 9.84 -12.18 16.55
C PHE A 171 8.65 -12.84 17.27
N ILE A 172 7.43 -12.28 17.15
CA ILE A 172 6.24 -12.79 17.86
C ILE A 172 5.02 -12.79 16.91
N PRO A 173 4.77 -13.90 16.18
CA PRO A 173 3.73 -13.98 15.15
C PRO A 173 2.31 -13.66 15.65
N ALA A 174 1.98 -14.05 16.88
CA ALA A 174 0.67 -13.80 17.50
C ALA A 174 0.35 -12.31 17.68
N PHE A 175 1.37 -11.44 17.83
CA PHE A 175 1.17 -9.99 17.95
C PHE A 175 0.96 -9.30 16.60
N GLY A 176 1.30 -9.95 15.48
CA GLY A 176 1.13 -9.40 14.14
C GLY A 176 -0.32 -9.03 13.84
N LEU A 177 -1.29 -9.86 14.26
CA LEU A 177 -2.72 -9.65 14.00
C LEU A 177 -3.28 -8.40 14.71
N LEU A 178 -2.87 -8.17 15.97
CA LEU A 178 -3.28 -6.99 16.75
C LEU A 178 -2.68 -5.69 16.19
N LEU A 179 -1.52 -5.76 15.54
CA LEU A 179 -0.83 -4.61 14.93
C LEU A 179 -1.33 -4.28 13.52
N VAL A 180 -1.93 -5.24 12.81
CA VAL A 180 -2.49 -5.05 11.47
C VAL A 180 -3.73 -4.16 11.50
N LEU A 181 -4.58 -4.28 12.54
CA LEU A 181 -5.78 -3.46 12.67
C LEU A 181 -5.48 -1.95 12.70
N PRO A 182 -4.62 -1.41 13.60
CA PRO A 182 -4.20 -0.02 13.56
C PRO A 182 -3.53 0.40 12.24
N ALA A 183 -2.72 -0.49 11.66
CA ALA A 183 -2.04 -0.23 10.39
C ALA A 183 -3.02 -0.09 9.22
N LEU A 184 -4.19 -0.74 9.26
CA LEU A 184 -5.27 -0.58 8.28
C LEU A 184 -6.05 0.74 8.46
N PHE A 185 -6.09 1.30 9.67
CA PHE A 185 -6.70 2.62 9.93
C PHE A 185 -5.81 3.79 9.50
N VAL A 186 -4.49 3.61 9.48
CA VAL A 186 -3.53 4.64 9.03
C VAL A 186 -3.82 5.13 7.60
N PRO A 187 -4.06 4.26 6.59
CA PRO A 187 -4.54 4.66 5.28
C PRO A 187 -5.88 5.42 5.30
N VAL A 188 -6.84 5.05 6.15
CA VAL A 188 -8.13 5.77 6.28
C VAL A 188 -7.91 7.20 6.77
N ILE A 189 -7.11 7.35 7.82
CA ILE A 189 -6.74 8.66 8.39
C ILE A 189 -5.96 9.48 7.35
N LEU A 190 -5.07 8.86 6.58
CA LEU A 190 -4.22 9.58 5.64
C LEU A 190 -4.90 9.84 4.28
N LEU A 191 -5.92 9.07 3.90
CA LEU A 191 -6.82 9.37 2.79
C LEU A 191 -7.70 10.59 3.11
N THR A 192 -8.06 10.75 4.38
CA THR A 192 -8.92 11.83 4.88
C THR A 192 -8.16 13.10 5.27
N ILE A 193 -6.93 12.99 5.77
CA ILE A 193 -6.04 14.14 5.95
C ILE A 193 -5.71 14.73 4.57
N GLY A 194 -6.16 15.96 4.35
CA GLY A 194 -6.03 16.65 3.07
C GLY A 194 -4.60 16.65 2.56
N ASP A 195 -4.39 16.12 1.36
CA ASP A 195 -3.19 16.45 0.60
C ASP A 195 -3.22 17.97 0.39
N PRO A 196 -2.22 18.74 0.85
CA PRO A 196 -2.23 20.22 0.76
C PRO A 196 -2.09 20.75 -0.67
N ARG A 197 -2.42 19.94 -1.68
CA ARG A 197 -2.25 20.22 -3.09
C ARG A 197 -3.55 20.64 -3.76
N PRO A 198 -3.45 21.46 -4.82
CA PRO A 198 -4.59 21.72 -5.69
C PRO A 198 -5.07 20.39 -6.27
N GLN A 199 -6.33 20.09 -5.97
CA GLN A 199 -6.96 18.88 -6.45
C GLN A 199 -7.12 18.97 -7.97
N GLY A 200 -7.10 17.82 -8.63
CA GLY A 200 -7.43 17.76 -10.05
C GLY A 200 -8.82 18.31 -10.36
N PRO A 201 -9.08 18.64 -11.63
CA PRO A 201 -10.44 18.96 -12.05
C PRO A 201 -11.38 17.84 -11.60
N ALA A 202 -12.57 18.22 -11.16
CA ALA A 202 -13.57 17.26 -10.71
C ALA A 202 -13.84 16.25 -11.84
N LEU A 203 -13.86 14.97 -11.47
CA LEU A 203 -14.21 13.92 -12.42
C LEU A 203 -15.65 14.10 -12.91
N ARG A 204 -15.88 13.77 -14.19
CA ARG A 204 -17.24 13.64 -14.75
C ARG A 204 -18.02 12.58 -13.97
N VAL A 205 -19.33 12.77 -13.82
CA VAL A 205 -20.23 11.88 -13.06
C VAL A 205 -20.06 10.42 -13.51
N GLY A 206 -20.08 10.15 -14.82
CA GLY A 206 -19.92 8.79 -15.35
C GLY A 206 -18.59 8.13 -15.00
N ALA A 207 -17.48 8.87 -15.00
CA ALA A 207 -16.18 8.33 -14.60
C ALA A 207 -16.12 7.99 -13.11
N ARG A 208 -16.70 8.84 -12.24
CA ARG A 208 -16.80 8.55 -10.81
C ARG A 208 -17.65 7.31 -10.56
N PHE A 209 -18.82 7.25 -11.19
CA PHE A 209 -19.73 6.11 -11.05
C PHE A 209 -19.08 4.82 -11.54
N GLY A 210 -18.38 4.84 -12.69
CA GLY A 210 -17.66 3.67 -13.20
C GLY A 210 -16.60 3.14 -12.23
N ILE A 211 -15.80 4.02 -11.63
CA ILE A 211 -14.80 3.63 -10.61
C ILE A 211 -15.48 3.07 -9.36
N ALA A 212 -16.55 3.72 -8.88
CA ALA A 212 -17.31 3.25 -7.72
C ALA A 212 -17.96 1.89 -7.97
N LEU A 213 -18.51 1.67 -9.17
CA LEU A 213 -19.14 0.41 -9.57
C LEU A 213 -18.13 -0.73 -9.64
N ALA A 214 -16.97 -0.50 -10.26
CA ALA A 214 -15.90 -1.49 -10.28
C ALA A 214 -15.40 -1.83 -8.86
N SER A 215 -15.27 -0.81 -8.02
CA SER A 215 -14.86 -0.97 -6.61
C SER A 215 -15.90 -1.76 -5.80
N ALA A 216 -17.17 -1.39 -5.91
CA ALA A 216 -18.29 -2.08 -5.26
C ALA A 216 -18.38 -3.54 -5.70
N GLY A 217 -18.26 -3.80 -7.01
CA GLY A 217 -18.24 -5.15 -7.56
C GLY A 217 -17.08 -5.99 -7.01
N ALA A 218 -15.87 -5.42 -6.93
CA ALA A 218 -14.71 -6.12 -6.36
C ALA A 218 -14.90 -6.46 -4.88
N VAL A 219 -15.46 -5.54 -4.08
CA VAL A 219 -15.76 -5.79 -2.66
C VAL A 219 -16.79 -6.92 -2.52
N LEU A 220 -17.90 -6.86 -3.27
CA LEU A 220 -18.94 -7.89 -3.23
C LEU A 220 -18.44 -9.25 -3.72
N ALA A 221 -17.53 -9.28 -4.70
CA ALA A 221 -16.89 -10.51 -5.15
C ALA A 221 -16.05 -11.15 -4.04
N ILE A 222 -15.27 -10.36 -3.28
CA ILE A 222 -14.52 -10.85 -2.12
C ILE A 222 -15.47 -11.37 -1.05
N VAL A 223 -16.50 -10.61 -0.68
CA VAL A 223 -17.48 -11.02 0.34
C VAL A 223 -18.14 -12.35 -0.05
N THR A 224 -18.55 -12.49 -1.31
CA THR A 224 -19.15 -13.73 -1.82
C THR A 224 -18.14 -14.88 -1.78
N GLY A 225 -16.90 -14.63 -2.22
CA GLY A 225 -15.81 -15.60 -2.13
C GLY A 225 -15.52 -16.07 -0.71
N SER A 226 -15.48 -15.15 0.26
CA SER A 226 -15.29 -15.46 1.68
C SER A 226 -16.45 -16.28 2.26
N LEU A 227 -17.70 -15.96 1.92
CA LEU A 227 -18.86 -16.75 2.35
C LEU A 227 -18.79 -18.18 1.78
N LEU A 228 -18.49 -18.33 0.48
CA LEU A 228 -18.31 -19.64 -0.14
C LEU A 228 -17.13 -20.40 0.45
N HIS A 229 -16.02 -19.70 0.72
CA HIS A 229 -14.86 -20.29 1.37
C HIS A 229 -15.22 -20.84 2.75
N VAL A 230 -15.77 -20.01 3.63
CA VAL A 230 -16.08 -20.39 5.01
C VAL A 230 -17.13 -21.48 5.11
N PHE A 231 -18.22 -21.39 4.33
CA PHE A 231 -19.39 -22.26 4.51
C PHE A 231 -19.46 -23.44 3.54
N VAL A 232 -18.61 -23.49 2.51
CA VAL A 232 -18.66 -24.52 1.46
C VAL A 232 -17.29 -25.13 1.20
N TRP A 233 -16.33 -24.33 0.71
CA TRP A 233 -15.06 -24.87 0.21
C TRP A 233 -14.15 -25.38 1.34
N ASN A 234 -14.04 -24.63 2.43
CA ASN A 234 -13.20 -25.03 3.56
C ASN A 234 -13.74 -26.27 4.29
N PRO A 235 -15.05 -26.36 4.62
CA PRO A 235 -15.62 -27.58 5.21
C PRO A 235 -15.39 -28.84 4.35
N LEU A 236 -15.65 -28.75 3.03
CA LEU A 236 -15.42 -29.86 2.10
C LEU A 236 -13.93 -30.24 1.99
N ALA A 237 -13.02 -29.25 2.00
CA ALA A 237 -11.59 -29.52 1.99
C ALA A 237 -11.11 -30.17 3.29
N ARG A 238 -11.73 -29.80 4.43
CA ARG A 238 -11.38 -30.31 5.77
C ARG A 238 -11.87 -31.73 6.01
N MET A 239 -13.02 -32.10 5.45
CA MET A 239 -13.64 -33.43 5.62
C MET A 239 -13.73 -34.18 4.28
N PRO A 240 -12.60 -34.61 3.71
CA PRO A 240 -12.60 -35.32 2.43
C PRO A 240 -13.41 -36.61 2.55
N GLY A 241 -14.33 -36.82 1.61
CA GLY A 241 -15.21 -38.00 1.58
C GLY A 241 -16.58 -37.80 2.24
N MET A 242 -16.82 -36.68 2.92
CA MET A 242 -18.16 -36.29 3.38
C MET A 242 -18.80 -35.29 2.42
N THR A 243 -20.10 -35.40 2.24
CA THR A 243 -20.94 -34.39 1.60
C THR A 243 -21.16 -33.20 2.53
N LEU A 244 -21.54 -32.05 1.98
CA LEU A 244 -21.78 -30.84 2.77
C LEU A 244 -22.93 -31.06 3.78
N ASP A 245 -23.98 -31.77 3.40
CA ASP A 245 -25.13 -32.07 4.27
C ASP A 245 -24.73 -32.95 5.45
N GLU A 246 -23.88 -33.96 5.24
CA GLU A 246 -23.34 -34.81 6.30
C GLU A 246 -22.50 -34.00 7.30
N ILE A 247 -21.70 -33.05 6.80
CA ILE A 247 -20.89 -32.16 7.66
C ILE A 247 -21.81 -31.30 8.54
N TYR A 248 -22.81 -30.64 7.96
CA TYR A 248 -23.73 -29.81 8.74
C TYR A 248 -24.62 -30.61 9.68
N ALA A 249 -25.02 -31.83 9.30
CA ALA A 249 -25.73 -32.75 10.19
C ALA A 249 -24.85 -33.16 11.39
N GLY A 250 -23.55 -33.41 11.16
CA GLY A 250 -22.58 -33.67 12.22
C GLY A 250 -22.41 -32.49 13.17
N LEU A 251 -22.24 -31.27 12.65
CA LEU A 251 -22.20 -30.05 13.46
C LEU A 251 -23.48 -29.86 14.29
N ALA A 252 -24.64 -30.08 13.67
CA ALA A 252 -25.94 -29.98 14.36
C ALA A 252 -26.07 -31.00 15.49
N ALA A 253 -25.65 -32.25 15.25
CA ALA A 253 -25.67 -33.32 16.25
C ALA A 253 -24.73 -33.02 17.42
N ALA A 254 -23.60 -32.34 17.17
CA ALA A 254 -22.67 -31.90 18.19
C ALA A 254 -23.11 -30.62 18.93
N GLY A 255 -24.12 -29.89 18.42
CA GLY A 255 -24.51 -28.59 18.96
C GLY A 255 -23.58 -27.44 18.54
N GLU A 256 -22.75 -27.66 17.52
CA GLU A 256 -21.65 -26.78 17.09
C GLU A 256 -21.96 -26.04 15.78
N LEU A 257 -23.25 -25.86 15.44
CA LEU A 257 -23.62 -25.08 14.26
C LEU A 257 -23.20 -23.61 14.43
N PRO A 258 -22.48 -23.03 13.45
CA PRO A 258 -22.10 -21.62 13.52
C PRO A 258 -23.36 -20.74 13.48
N SER A 259 -23.35 -19.66 14.27
CA SER A 259 -24.44 -18.68 14.24
C SER A 259 -24.50 -17.97 12.87
N PRO A 260 -25.65 -17.95 12.17
CA PRO A 260 -25.79 -17.26 10.90
C PRO A 260 -25.74 -15.73 11.05
N VAL A 261 -25.90 -15.22 12.28
CA VAL A 261 -25.93 -13.77 12.57
C VAL A 261 -24.63 -13.09 12.12
N ILE A 262 -23.47 -13.70 12.37
CA ILE A 262 -22.18 -13.12 11.96
C ILE A 262 -22.09 -13.01 10.43
N ALA A 263 -22.54 -14.04 9.71
CA ALA A 263 -22.56 -14.04 8.25
C ALA A 263 -23.49 -12.94 7.69
N TYR A 264 -24.68 -12.77 8.27
CA TYR A 264 -25.61 -11.72 7.87
C TYR A 264 -25.07 -10.32 8.17
N LEU A 265 -24.44 -10.12 9.34
CA LEU A 265 -23.82 -8.85 9.67
C LEU A 265 -22.65 -8.53 8.74
N TYR A 266 -21.80 -9.51 8.45
CA TYR A 266 -20.67 -9.36 7.53
C TYR A 266 -21.14 -9.01 6.11
N ALA A 267 -22.07 -9.80 5.54
CA ALA A 267 -22.60 -9.57 4.21
C ALA A 267 -23.36 -8.24 4.11
N GLY A 268 -24.22 -7.95 5.10
CA GLY A 268 -25.02 -6.73 5.17
C GLY A 268 -24.15 -5.47 5.29
N PHE A 269 -23.12 -5.50 6.14
CA PHE A 269 -22.18 -4.39 6.29
C PHE A 269 -21.48 -4.05 4.98
N TRP A 270 -20.94 -5.05 4.29
CA TRP A 270 -20.21 -4.81 3.03
C TRP A 270 -21.11 -4.48 1.85
N ALA A 271 -22.33 -5.03 1.80
CA ALA A 271 -23.34 -4.61 0.83
C ALA A 271 -23.74 -3.14 1.05
N LEU A 272 -23.93 -2.72 2.30
CA LEU A 272 -24.19 -1.33 2.64
C LEU A 272 -23.01 -0.42 2.25
N PHE A 273 -21.76 -0.84 2.53
CA PHE A 273 -20.57 -0.11 2.12
C PHE A 273 -20.52 0.10 0.59
N ALA A 274 -20.74 -0.97 -0.18
CA ALA A 274 -20.78 -0.93 -1.63
C ALA A 274 -21.87 0.04 -2.15
N LEU A 275 -23.07 -0.02 -1.56
CA LEU A 275 -24.16 0.89 -1.88
C LEU A 275 -23.81 2.36 -1.56
N VAL A 276 -23.26 2.62 -0.37
CA VAL A 276 -22.84 3.97 0.04
C VAL A 276 -21.80 4.53 -0.93
N LEU A 277 -20.85 3.71 -1.37
CA LEU A 277 -19.83 4.11 -2.34
C LEU A 277 -20.45 4.55 -3.67
N LEU A 278 -21.44 3.80 -4.17
CA LEU A 278 -22.19 4.13 -5.39
C LEU A 278 -23.01 5.43 -5.23
N VAL A 279 -23.76 5.55 -4.14
CA VAL A 279 -24.60 6.71 -3.85
C VAL A 279 -23.75 7.98 -3.72
N VAL A 280 -22.64 7.91 -2.98
CA VAL A 280 -21.71 9.05 -2.81
C VAL A 280 -21.07 9.46 -4.14
N ALA A 281 -20.74 8.50 -5.01
CA ALA A 281 -20.17 8.80 -6.33
C ALA A 281 -21.17 9.48 -7.27
N LEU A 282 -22.45 9.12 -7.17
CA LEU A 282 -23.54 9.69 -7.99
C LEU A 282 -23.99 11.06 -7.45
N VAL A 283 -24.23 11.15 -6.14
CA VAL A 283 -24.81 12.32 -5.45
C VAL A 283 -23.88 12.77 -4.32
N PRO A 284 -22.74 13.40 -4.63
CA PRO A 284 -21.80 13.82 -3.60
C PRO A 284 -22.34 14.94 -2.70
N PRO A 285 -22.38 14.72 -1.38
CA PRO A 285 -22.56 15.79 -0.41
C PRO A 285 -21.55 16.92 -0.64
N ARG A 286 -22.00 18.18 -0.53
CA ARG A 286 -21.17 19.37 -0.83
C ARG A 286 -19.84 19.35 -0.07
N GLY A 287 -19.85 18.94 1.20
CA GLY A 287 -18.67 18.88 2.06
C GLY A 287 -17.59 17.87 1.60
N ILE A 288 -17.96 16.78 0.91
CA ILE A 288 -17.02 15.70 0.56
C ILE A 288 -16.68 15.64 -0.93
N ARG A 289 -17.13 16.60 -1.74
CA ARG A 289 -16.80 16.67 -3.18
C ARG A 289 -15.30 16.65 -3.45
N HIS A 290 -14.54 17.31 -2.58
CA HIS A 290 -13.08 17.34 -2.62
C HIS A 290 -12.43 15.97 -2.31
N LEU A 291 -13.17 15.00 -1.76
CA LEU A 291 -12.69 13.64 -1.57
C LEU A 291 -12.88 12.78 -2.83
N LEU A 292 -13.72 13.17 -3.79
CA LEU A 292 -14.09 12.35 -4.95
C LEU A 292 -13.15 12.48 -6.15
N THR A 293 -11.86 12.45 -5.90
CA THR A 293 -10.87 12.27 -6.98
C THR A 293 -10.80 10.81 -7.40
N ALA A 294 -10.40 10.51 -8.64
CA ALA A 294 -10.23 9.13 -9.14
C ALA A 294 -9.40 8.29 -8.16
N ARG A 295 -8.29 8.89 -7.71
CA ARG A 295 -7.32 8.30 -6.82
C ARG A 295 -7.91 7.91 -5.47
N ARG A 296 -8.68 8.80 -4.85
CA ARG A 296 -9.30 8.56 -3.54
C ARG A 296 -10.43 7.55 -3.63
N LEU A 297 -11.26 7.65 -4.66
CA LEU A 297 -12.37 6.72 -4.86
C LEU A 297 -11.86 5.30 -5.11
N ALA A 298 -10.87 5.15 -6.01
CA ALA A 298 -10.19 3.87 -6.22
C ALA A 298 -9.46 3.38 -4.96
N GLY A 299 -8.79 4.28 -4.23
CA GLY A 299 -8.11 3.94 -2.99
C GLY A 299 -9.06 3.42 -1.90
N ILE A 300 -10.24 4.05 -1.74
CA ILE A 300 -11.29 3.60 -0.81
C ILE A 300 -11.84 2.24 -1.25
N GLY A 301 -12.10 2.06 -2.55
CA GLY A 301 -12.58 0.79 -3.10
C GLY A 301 -11.61 -0.37 -2.85
N VAL A 302 -10.35 -0.16 -3.21
CA VAL A 302 -9.27 -1.14 -3.00
C VAL A 302 -9.04 -1.41 -1.51
N LEU A 303 -9.16 -0.39 -0.64
CA LEU A 303 -9.12 -0.60 0.80
C LEU A 303 -10.31 -1.44 1.29
N GLY A 304 -11.50 -1.23 0.74
CA GLY A 304 -12.68 -2.05 1.03
C GLY A 304 -12.45 -3.53 0.70
N VAL A 305 -11.80 -3.83 -0.43
CA VAL A 305 -11.41 -5.20 -0.82
C VAL A 305 -10.48 -5.82 0.23
N ALA A 306 -9.47 -5.07 0.66
CA ALA A 306 -8.52 -5.53 1.68
C ALA A 306 -9.19 -5.82 3.03
N LEU A 307 -10.05 -4.91 3.48
CA LEU A 307 -10.76 -5.03 4.74
C LEU A 307 -11.82 -6.14 4.72
N ALA A 308 -12.51 -6.35 3.59
CA ALA A 308 -13.42 -7.47 3.43
C ALA A 308 -12.65 -8.79 3.52
N ALA A 309 -11.57 -8.95 2.76
CA ALA A 309 -10.72 -10.15 2.83
C ALA A 309 -10.19 -10.39 4.25
N ALA A 310 -9.76 -9.36 4.98
CA ALA A 310 -9.34 -9.52 6.37
C ALA A 310 -10.49 -9.93 7.31
N GLY A 311 -11.71 -9.48 7.03
CA GLY A 311 -12.91 -9.82 7.79
C GLY A 311 -13.32 -11.29 7.65
N GLU A 312 -12.88 -11.99 6.60
CA GLU A 312 -13.07 -13.43 6.43
C GLU A 312 -12.58 -14.22 7.63
N TRP A 313 -11.43 -13.86 8.22
CA TRP A 313 -10.87 -14.59 9.34
C TRP A 313 -11.81 -14.60 10.55
N PHE A 314 -12.47 -13.47 10.81
CA PHE A 314 -13.49 -13.36 11.86
C PHE A 314 -14.76 -14.13 11.52
N LEU A 315 -15.16 -14.11 10.24
CA LEU A 315 -16.31 -14.87 9.76
C LEU A 315 -16.08 -16.39 9.89
N GLY A 316 -14.88 -16.86 9.56
CA GLY A 316 -14.49 -18.27 9.56
C GLY A 316 -14.24 -18.85 10.95
N PHE A 317 -13.94 -18.01 11.95
CA PHE A 317 -13.55 -18.48 13.28
C PHE A 317 -14.58 -19.43 13.93
N GLY A 318 -15.86 -19.05 13.92
CA GLY A 318 -16.92 -19.87 14.53
C GLY A 318 -17.10 -21.21 13.82
N MET A 319 -17.07 -21.22 12.49
CA MET A 319 -17.13 -22.45 11.70
C MET A 319 -15.90 -23.34 11.92
N GLY A 320 -14.71 -22.74 11.99
CA GLY A 320 -13.46 -23.45 12.26
C GLY A 320 -13.47 -24.16 13.61
N MET A 321 -13.85 -23.45 14.69
CA MET A 321 -13.97 -24.02 16.03
C MET A 321 -15.02 -25.14 16.08
N GLY A 322 -16.22 -24.90 15.52
CA GLY A 322 -17.27 -25.94 15.51
C GLY A 322 -16.83 -27.21 14.77
N MET A 323 -16.10 -27.07 13.66
CA MET A 323 -15.50 -28.21 12.94
C MET A 323 -14.38 -28.89 13.71
N ALA A 324 -13.59 -28.14 14.49
CA ALA A 324 -12.57 -28.71 15.37
C ALA A 324 -13.21 -29.60 16.43
N ASP A 325 -14.26 -29.10 17.08
CA ASP A 325 -14.92 -29.76 18.20
C ASP A 325 -15.78 -30.94 17.75
N ALA A 326 -16.54 -30.79 16.65
CA ALA A 326 -17.41 -31.86 16.14
C ALA A 326 -16.65 -33.02 15.49
N PHE A 327 -15.49 -32.77 14.87
CA PHE A 327 -14.77 -33.77 14.07
C PHE A 327 -13.32 -34.01 14.53
N ALA A 328 -12.93 -33.48 15.69
CA ALA A 328 -11.56 -33.57 16.23
C ALA A 328 -10.49 -33.09 15.24
N THR A 329 -10.77 -32.00 14.52
CA THR A 329 -9.83 -31.37 13.57
C THR A 329 -9.14 -30.15 14.19
N SER A 330 -8.19 -29.52 13.49
CA SER A 330 -7.49 -28.33 14.02
C SER A 330 -8.29 -27.03 13.93
N GLY A 331 -9.45 -27.02 13.25
CA GLY A 331 -10.24 -25.81 12.97
C GLY A 331 -9.57 -24.78 12.07
N ALA A 332 -8.35 -25.03 11.61
CA ALA A 332 -7.61 -24.16 10.71
C ALA A 332 -8.28 -24.11 9.32
N ASP A 333 -7.73 -23.29 8.43
CA ASP A 333 -8.11 -23.33 7.02
C ASP A 333 -7.45 -24.54 6.32
N ALA A 334 -8.21 -25.22 5.45
CA ALA A 334 -7.79 -26.34 4.62
C ALA A 334 -7.90 -26.03 3.12
N ALA A 335 -8.72 -25.06 2.72
CA ALA A 335 -8.96 -24.79 1.31
C ALA A 335 -7.94 -23.77 0.77
N VAL A 336 -7.41 -24.02 -0.44
CA VAL A 336 -6.53 -23.07 -1.15
C VAL A 336 -7.17 -21.69 -1.33
N SER A 337 -8.50 -21.62 -1.37
CA SER A 337 -9.23 -20.37 -1.54
C SER A 337 -8.98 -19.36 -0.41
N GLY A 338 -8.75 -19.78 0.83
CA GLY A 338 -8.48 -18.84 1.92
C GLY A 338 -7.10 -18.22 1.82
N LEU A 339 -6.09 -18.98 1.35
CA LEU A 339 -4.79 -18.41 0.96
C LEU A 339 -4.96 -17.38 -0.18
N VAL A 340 -5.73 -17.71 -1.22
CA VAL A 340 -5.97 -16.80 -2.35
C VAL A 340 -6.65 -15.51 -1.89
N ILE A 341 -7.71 -15.60 -1.08
CA ILE A 341 -8.43 -14.44 -0.54
C ILE A 341 -7.49 -13.59 0.33
N THR A 342 -6.70 -14.22 1.19
CA THR A 342 -5.70 -13.54 2.03
C THR A 342 -4.66 -12.79 1.18
N LEU A 343 -4.09 -13.43 0.17
CA LEU A 343 -3.10 -12.80 -0.71
C LEU A 343 -3.70 -11.64 -1.52
N VAL A 344 -4.94 -11.79 -2.03
CA VAL A 344 -5.66 -10.72 -2.71
C VAL A 344 -5.92 -9.55 -1.75
N GLY A 345 -6.33 -9.84 -0.51
CA GLY A 345 -6.53 -8.86 0.54
C GLY A 345 -5.26 -8.07 0.86
N ILE A 346 -4.13 -8.76 1.00
CA ILE A 346 -2.83 -8.14 1.25
C ILE A 346 -2.37 -7.29 0.06
N ALA A 347 -2.49 -7.80 -1.18
CA ALA A 347 -2.16 -7.05 -2.38
C ALA A 347 -3.02 -5.78 -2.51
N ALA A 348 -4.31 -5.88 -2.20
CA ALA A 348 -5.22 -4.75 -2.14
C ALA A 348 -4.81 -3.76 -1.04
N ALA A 349 -4.41 -4.23 0.15
CA ALA A 349 -3.93 -3.36 1.22
C ALA A 349 -2.67 -2.58 0.81
N ILE A 350 -1.72 -3.25 0.14
CA ILE A 350 -0.51 -2.61 -0.41
C ILE A 350 -0.91 -1.56 -1.45
N ALA A 351 -1.76 -1.92 -2.40
CA ALA A 351 -2.24 -0.99 -3.41
C ALA A 351 -2.96 0.22 -2.78
N ALA A 352 -3.82 0.02 -1.78
CA ALA A 352 -4.48 1.09 -1.05
C ALA A 352 -3.48 1.98 -0.29
N ALA A 353 -2.46 1.41 0.34
CA ALA A 353 -1.40 2.18 1.00
C ALA A 353 -0.62 3.01 -0.01
N LEU A 354 -0.20 2.45 -1.15
CA LEU A 354 0.53 3.17 -2.18
C LEU A 354 -0.34 4.27 -2.81
N VAL A 355 -1.60 3.96 -3.14
CA VAL A 355 -2.57 4.89 -3.72
C VAL A 355 -2.98 5.95 -2.70
N GLY A 356 -3.06 5.65 -1.41
CA GLY A 356 -3.41 6.64 -0.38
C GLY A 356 -2.23 7.52 0.01
N LEU A 357 -1.02 6.96 0.08
CA LEU A 357 0.11 7.60 0.74
C LEU A 357 1.11 8.19 -0.23
N LEU A 358 1.37 7.60 -1.40
CA LEU A 358 2.45 8.12 -2.25
C LEU A 358 2.15 9.54 -2.76
N PRO A 359 3.16 10.40 -2.94
CA PRO A 359 2.92 11.72 -3.51
C PRO A 359 2.53 11.62 -5.00
N SER A 360 1.48 12.31 -5.44
CA SER A 360 1.16 12.38 -6.88
C SER A 360 2.29 13.05 -7.66
N ARG A 361 2.65 12.52 -8.82
CA ARG A 361 3.59 13.15 -9.75
C ARG A 361 2.85 14.16 -10.63
N ARG A 362 2.39 15.28 -10.08
CA ARG A 362 2.00 16.42 -10.93
C ARG A 362 3.21 17.31 -11.10
N ILE A 363 3.62 17.48 -12.36
CA ILE A 363 4.55 18.51 -12.78
C ILE A 363 3.71 19.79 -12.81
N PRO A 364 4.03 20.83 -12.02
CA PRO A 364 3.38 22.13 -12.15
C PRO A 364 3.50 22.57 -13.62
N ALA A 365 2.42 23.06 -14.21
CA ALA A 365 2.50 23.62 -15.54
C ALA A 365 3.53 24.76 -15.50
N THR A 366 4.45 24.78 -16.46
CA THR A 366 5.59 25.70 -16.52
C THR A 366 5.20 27.17 -16.44
N GLY A 367 3.94 27.53 -16.70
CA GLY A 367 3.42 28.89 -16.56
C GLY A 367 3.24 29.40 -15.12
N GLU A 368 3.11 28.54 -14.10
CA GLU A 368 2.92 29.00 -12.70
C GLU A 368 4.24 29.30 -11.96
N MET A 369 5.40 28.90 -12.51
CA MET A 369 6.70 29.12 -11.86
C MET A 369 7.34 30.49 -12.18
N GLN A 370 6.76 31.29 -13.07
CA GLN A 370 7.36 32.56 -13.51
C GLN A 370 7.01 33.79 -12.67
N GLU A 371 6.04 33.72 -11.76
CA GLU A 371 5.88 34.76 -10.73
C GLU A 371 6.70 34.39 -9.49
N ILE A 372 8.03 34.36 -9.64
CA ILE A 372 8.87 34.66 -8.48
C ILE A 372 8.74 36.17 -8.32
N PRO A 373 8.09 36.68 -7.25
CA PRO A 373 8.07 38.11 -7.01
C PRO A 373 9.53 38.54 -6.93
N THR A 374 9.98 39.28 -7.94
CA THR A 374 11.25 39.99 -7.89
C THR A 374 11.17 40.82 -6.62
N ALA A 375 11.95 40.44 -5.62
CA ALA A 375 11.99 41.14 -4.35
C ALA A 375 12.12 42.63 -4.69
N SER A 376 11.09 43.41 -4.35
CA SER A 376 11.12 44.85 -4.50
C SER A 376 12.34 45.31 -3.74
N ARG A 377 13.35 45.75 -4.49
CA ARG A 377 14.57 46.31 -3.92
C ARG A 377 14.14 47.51 -3.06
N PRO A 378 14.56 47.56 -1.77
CA PRO A 378 14.35 48.74 -0.95
C PRO A 378 15.08 49.96 -1.53
#